data_AF-A0A497A785-F1
#
_entry.id   AF-A0A497A785-F1
#
_cell.length_a   1.000
_cell.length_b   1.000
_cell.length_c   1.000
_cell.angle_alpha   90.00
_cell.angle_beta   90.00
_cell.angle_gamma   90.00
#
_symmetry.space_group_name_H-M   'P 1'
#
loop_
_entity.id
_entity.type
_entity.pdbx_description
1 polymer ?
#
loop_
_entity_poly.entity_id
_entity_poly.type
_entity_poly.pdbx_seq_one_letter_code
_entity_poly.pdbx_strand_id
1 'polypeptide(L)'
;MKEAGNDVTQEVEEATRLIDEYKQRLTEVIGKEKENIRKQAEQESAEIIARARQEAEAIVGEIKERANKEAKEESARIIAEAQRRAEQIIQEAKREAEEESVAIITKSRERAEQVIKEAEARAKKEAEEKTKSEVERIIKEAKEESAEIIAKATQEAHKEVGRIIAEAENDVEKMAEKITAEARAEAERSAKATNELRQKAEYDIAKTKERIRQGTEAIIEATQRAEKIVSEARNKVQQELEESARVITEVKQSLEQIIDATEYEAKEELENQGEPVVPTAVTAEERAETAEPMPPVKDNFISPEVDYDKLYQGTLELDIPPPVDSLHLGELLKHLREVPNLQLLLVGDATGKKTRVTVFIGEPMPLLSILKDMPPVTDAVEQENSIQVVLKTSADK
;
A
#
# COMPACT_ATOMS: atom_id res chain seq x y z
N MET A 1 -42.67 -146.13 -145.62
CA MET A 1 -41.54 -145.47 -144.93
C MET A 1 -41.24 -144.12 -145.59
N LYS A 2 -42.13 -143.13 -145.46
CA LYS A 2 -41.85 -141.74 -145.84
C LYS A 2 -42.60 -140.71 -144.97
N GLU A 3 -43.79 -141.02 -144.44
CA GLU A 3 -44.50 -140.10 -143.53
C GLU A 3 -43.87 -139.98 -142.13
N ALA A 4 -43.27 -141.04 -141.58
CA ALA A 4 -42.67 -141.02 -140.23
C ALA A 4 -41.45 -140.07 -140.07
N GLY A 5 -41.00 -139.41 -141.14
CA GLY A 5 -40.05 -138.30 -141.04
C GLY A 5 -40.70 -136.94 -140.80
N ASN A 6 -41.97 -136.78 -141.20
CA ASN A 6 -42.69 -135.51 -141.16
C ASN A 6 -43.20 -135.18 -139.74
N ASP A 7 -43.79 -136.16 -139.04
CA ASP A 7 -44.20 -135.99 -137.64
C ASP A 7 -43.00 -135.65 -136.76
N VAL A 8 -41.86 -136.32 -136.96
CA VAL A 8 -40.63 -136.03 -136.19
C VAL A 8 -40.10 -134.63 -136.49
N THR A 9 -40.15 -134.13 -137.73
CA THR A 9 -39.84 -132.72 -137.98
C THR A 9 -40.84 -131.76 -137.34
N GLN A 10 -42.13 -132.10 -137.29
CA GLN A 10 -43.14 -131.24 -136.68
C GLN A 10 -43.04 -131.22 -135.14
N GLU A 11 -42.82 -132.37 -134.49
CA GLU A 11 -42.50 -132.43 -133.05
C GLU A 11 -41.19 -131.69 -132.72
N VAL A 12 -40.18 -131.76 -133.59
CA VAL A 12 -38.93 -131.00 -133.42
C VAL A 12 -39.14 -129.49 -133.63
N GLU A 13 -39.97 -129.07 -134.59
CA GLU A 13 -40.34 -127.65 -134.76
C GLU A 13 -41.19 -127.14 -133.59
N GLU A 14 -42.18 -127.90 -133.11
CA GLU A 14 -42.98 -127.54 -131.94
C GLU A 14 -42.14 -127.53 -130.66
N ALA A 15 -41.24 -128.49 -130.46
CA ALA A 15 -40.28 -128.49 -129.35
C ALA A 15 -39.29 -127.31 -129.45
N THR A 16 -38.80 -126.98 -130.64
CA THR A 16 -37.92 -125.81 -130.86
C THR A 16 -38.68 -124.52 -130.56
N ARG A 17 -39.94 -124.40 -131.00
CA ARG A 17 -40.82 -123.26 -130.74
C ARG A 17 -41.16 -123.12 -129.25
N LEU A 18 -41.41 -124.23 -128.55
CA LEU A 18 -41.62 -124.26 -127.11
C LEU A 18 -40.34 -123.88 -126.35
N ILE A 19 -39.18 -124.36 -126.80
CA ILE A 19 -37.86 -123.99 -126.27
C ILE A 19 -37.58 -122.50 -126.48
N ASP A 20 -37.90 -121.93 -127.65
CA ASP A 20 -37.69 -120.51 -127.94
C ASP A 20 -38.69 -119.60 -127.22
N GLU A 21 -39.96 -120.01 -127.09
CA GLU A 21 -40.90 -119.32 -126.22
C GLU A 21 -40.48 -119.41 -124.74
N TYR A 22 -39.96 -120.55 -124.29
CA TYR A 22 -39.41 -120.70 -122.94
C TYR A 22 -38.16 -119.84 -122.73
N LYS A 23 -37.24 -119.76 -123.71
CA LYS A 23 -36.10 -118.81 -123.69
C LYS A 23 -36.59 -117.36 -123.63
N GLN A 24 -37.63 -117.00 -124.39
CA GLN A 24 -38.19 -115.66 -124.42
C GLN A 24 -38.83 -115.30 -123.07
N ARG A 25 -39.70 -116.16 -122.54
CA ARG A 25 -40.30 -116.02 -121.20
C ARG A 25 -39.24 -115.99 -120.10
N LEU A 26 -38.20 -116.83 -120.17
CA LEU A 26 -37.09 -116.85 -119.22
C LEU A 26 -36.26 -115.56 -119.30
N THR A 27 -36.01 -115.03 -120.51
CA THR A 27 -35.33 -113.76 -120.72
C THR A 27 -36.16 -112.58 -120.21
N GLU A 28 -37.48 -112.62 -120.38
CA GLU A 28 -38.42 -111.64 -119.84
C GLU A 28 -38.47 -111.69 -118.31
N VAL A 29 -38.51 -112.88 -117.71
CA VAL A 29 -38.47 -113.07 -116.24
C VAL A 29 -37.12 -112.63 -115.66
N ILE A 30 -35.99 -113.01 -116.27
CA ILE A 30 -34.65 -112.54 -115.86
C ILE A 30 -34.52 -111.02 -116.04
N GLY A 31 -35.12 -110.46 -117.10
CA GLY A 31 -35.16 -109.02 -117.33
C GLY A 31 -35.96 -108.28 -116.24
N LYS A 32 -37.18 -108.73 -115.96
CA LYS A 32 -38.04 -108.21 -114.89
C LYS A 32 -37.38 -108.35 -113.52
N GLU A 33 -36.78 -109.50 -113.22
CA GLU A 33 -36.16 -109.73 -111.91
C GLU A 33 -34.87 -108.92 -111.73
N LYS A 34 -34.07 -108.76 -112.79
CA LYS A 34 -32.96 -107.81 -112.81
C LYS A 34 -33.43 -106.37 -112.61
N GLU A 35 -34.59 -105.99 -113.15
CA GLU A 35 -35.19 -104.67 -112.94
C GLU A 35 -35.74 -104.50 -111.52
N ASN A 36 -36.37 -105.55 -110.94
CA ASN A 36 -36.85 -105.59 -109.56
C ASN A 36 -35.68 -105.43 -108.57
N ILE A 37 -34.65 -106.28 -108.70
CA ILE A 37 -33.43 -106.21 -107.88
C ILE A 37 -32.75 -104.84 -108.02
N ARG A 38 -32.70 -104.27 -109.23
CA ARG A 38 -32.18 -102.91 -109.44
C ARG A 38 -33.02 -101.87 -108.70
N LYS A 39 -34.35 -101.89 -108.85
CA LYS A 39 -35.27 -100.94 -108.19
C LYS A 39 -35.20 -101.05 -106.66
N GLN A 40 -35.14 -102.26 -106.12
CA GLN A 40 -34.99 -102.49 -104.69
C GLN A 40 -33.63 -101.98 -104.20
N ALA A 41 -32.53 -102.29 -104.89
CA ALA A 41 -31.20 -101.78 -104.52
C ALA A 41 -31.09 -100.25 -104.65
N GLU A 42 -31.73 -99.63 -105.64
CA GLU A 42 -31.83 -98.18 -105.79
C GLU A 42 -32.66 -97.56 -104.64
N GLN A 43 -33.77 -98.19 -104.23
CA GLN A 43 -34.57 -97.76 -103.08
C GLN A 43 -33.81 -97.92 -101.74
N GLU A 44 -33.27 -99.10 -101.44
CA GLU A 44 -32.54 -99.37 -100.20
C GLU A 44 -31.32 -98.44 -100.08
N SER A 45 -30.59 -98.22 -101.17
CA SER A 45 -29.50 -97.24 -101.23
C SER A 45 -29.99 -95.82 -100.95
N ALA A 46 -31.10 -95.40 -101.57
CA ALA A 46 -31.68 -94.08 -101.32
C ALA A 46 -32.15 -93.91 -99.86
N GLU A 47 -32.75 -94.93 -99.25
CA GLU A 47 -33.17 -94.92 -97.85
C GLU A 47 -31.98 -94.90 -96.87
N ILE A 48 -30.91 -95.63 -97.16
CA ILE A 48 -29.67 -95.62 -96.36
C ILE A 48 -29.01 -94.24 -96.47
N ILE A 49 -28.94 -93.66 -97.67
CA ILE A 49 -28.39 -92.31 -97.88
C ILE A 49 -29.26 -91.25 -97.19
N ALA A 50 -30.60 -91.39 -97.22
CA ALA A 50 -31.51 -90.48 -96.54
C ALA A 50 -31.34 -90.53 -95.01
N ARG A 51 -31.30 -91.75 -94.43
CA ARG A 51 -31.06 -91.96 -92.99
C ARG A 51 -29.69 -91.43 -92.57
N ALA A 52 -28.62 -91.76 -93.29
CA ALA A 52 -27.28 -91.28 -93.00
C ALA A 52 -27.16 -89.74 -93.07
N ARG A 53 -27.91 -89.07 -93.97
CA ARG A 53 -28.00 -87.60 -94.00
C ARG A 53 -28.76 -87.06 -92.79
N GLN A 54 -29.91 -87.63 -92.45
CA GLN A 54 -30.71 -87.20 -91.31
C GLN A 54 -29.95 -87.38 -89.98
N GLU A 55 -29.24 -88.49 -89.81
CA GLU A 55 -28.37 -88.75 -88.66
C GLU A 55 -27.20 -87.75 -88.61
N ALA A 56 -26.53 -87.48 -89.74
CA ALA A 56 -25.46 -86.50 -89.81
C ALA A 56 -25.95 -85.06 -89.50
N GLU A 57 -27.13 -84.68 -90.00
CA GLU A 57 -27.76 -83.38 -89.72
C GLU A 57 -28.15 -83.25 -88.23
N ALA A 58 -28.69 -84.32 -87.63
CA ALA A 58 -28.99 -84.36 -86.20
C ALA A 58 -27.73 -84.22 -85.33
N ILE A 59 -26.68 -85.00 -85.62
CA ILE A 59 -25.39 -84.95 -84.92
C ILE A 59 -24.75 -83.55 -85.05
N VAL A 60 -24.77 -82.96 -86.25
CA VAL A 60 -24.29 -81.59 -86.46
C VAL A 60 -25.15 -80.55 -85.73
N GLY A 61 -26.46 -80.79 -85.59
CA GLY A 61 -27.38 -80.00 -84.76
C GLY A 61 -26.98 -80.04 -83.28
N GLU A 62 -26.88 -81.23 -82.69
CA GLU A 62 -26.50 -81.43 -81.29
C GLU A 62 -25.12 -80.84 -80.97
N ILE A 63 -24.13 -81.03 -81.84
CA ILE A 63 -22.78 -80.46 -81.67
C ILE A 63 -22.85 -78.93 -81.67
N LYS A 64 -23.64 -78.32 -82.59
CA LYS A 64 -23.83 -76.87 -82.63
C LYS A 64 -24.57 -76.37 -81.39
N GLU A 65 -25.61 -77.06 -80.91
CA GLU A 65 -26.33 -76.63 -79.71
C GLU A 65 -25.44 -76.71 -78.47
N ARG A 66 -24.72 -77.83 -78.28
CA ARG A 66 -23.79 -78.03 -77.17
C ARG A 66 -22.67 -77.00 -77.16
N ALA A 67 -22.00 -76.79 -78.30
CA ALA A 67 -20.95 -75.78 -78.42
C ALA A 67 -21.48 -74.35 -78.15
N ASN A 68 -22.68 -74.02 -78.63
CA ASN A 68 -23.32 -72.72 -78.33
C ASN A 68 -23.71 -72.58 -76.85
N LYS A 69 -24.08 -73.67 -76.17
CA LYS A 69 -24.39 -73.67 -74.73
C LYS A 69 -23.11 -73.49 -73.91
N GLU A 70 -22.10 -74.33 -74.13
CA GLU A 70 -20.82 -74.29 -73.43
C GLU A 70 -20.12 -72.93 -73.61
N ALA A 71 -20.12 -72.37 -74.83
CA ALA A 71 -19.58 -71.04 -75.09
C ALA A 71 -20.35 -69.91 -74.39
N LYS A 72 -21.67 -70.02 -74.22
CA LYS A 72 -22.47 -69.06 -73.44
C LYS A 72 -22.22 -69.18 -71.94
N GLU A 73 -22.13 -70.39 -71.41
CA GLU A 73 -21.91 -70.67 -69.99
C GLU A 73 -20.51 -70.20 -69.56
N GLU A 74 -19.45 -70.52 -70.32
CA GLU A 74 -18.10 -70.06 -70.01
C GLU A 74 -17.93 -68.55 -70.27
N SER A 75 -18.57 -67.97 -71.30
CA SER A 75 -18.59 -66.50 -71.49
C SER A 75 -19.26 -65.77 -70.31
N ALA A 76 -20.43 -66.26 -69.86
CA ALA A 76 -21.12 -65.71 -68.70
C ALA A 76 -20.28 -65.83 -67.41
N ARG A 77 -19.58 -66.96 -67.24
CA ARG A 77 -18.65 -67.18 -66.12
C ARG A 77 -17.48 -66.20 -66.15
N ILE A 78 -16.83 -66.03 -67.30
CA ILE A 78 -15.70 -65.08 -67.47
C ILE A 78 -16.16 -63.64 -67.17
N ILE A 79 -17.34 -63.24 -67.65
CA ILE A 79 -17.93 -61.93 -67.36
C ILE A 79 -18.19 -61.76 -65.87
N ALA A 80 -18.80 -62.75 -65.20
CA ALA A 80 -19.08 -62.69 -63.76
C ALA A 80 -17.81 -62.67 -62.91
N GLU A 81 -16.77 -63.44 -63.29
CA GLU A 81 -15.47 -63.44 -62.60
C GLU A 81 -14.73 -62.10 -62.79
N ALA A 82 -14.78 -61.52 -64.00
CA ALA A 82 -14.22 -60.20 -64.28
C ALA A 82 -14.94 -59.07 -63.53
N GLN A 83 -16.28 -59.08 -63.49
CA GLN A 83 -17.08 -58.15 -62.70
C GLN A 83 -16.76 -58.25 -61.21
N ARG A 84 -16.68 -59.47 -60.66
CA ARG A 84 -16.35 -59.69 -59.25
C ARG A 84 -14.94 -59.20 -58.90
N ARG A 85 -13.94 -59.43 -59.76
CA ARG A 85 -12.58 -58.89 -59.56
C ARG A 85 -12.56 -57.36 -59.66
N ALA A 86 -13.27 -56.77 -60.61
CA ALA A 86 -13.36 -55.31 -60.73
C ALA A 86 -13.99 -54.68 -59.48
N GLU A 87 -15.07 -55.26 -58.95
CA GLU A 87 -15.70 -54.78 -57.73
C GLU A 87 -14.80 -54.96 -56.49
N GLN A 88 -14.07 -56.08 -56.38
CA GLN A 88 -13.07 -56.27 -55.32
C GLN A 88 -11.96 -55.21 -55.38
N ILE A 89 -11.40 -54.93 -56.55
CA ILE A 89 -10.38 -53.88 -56.75
C ILE A 89 -10.92 -52.50 -56.37
N ILE A 90 -12.18 -52.19 -56.74
CA ILE A 90 -12.83 -50.93 -56.38
C ILE A 90 -13.05 -50.82 -54.87
N GLN A 91 -13.47 -51.89 -54.19
CA GLN A 91 -13.66 -51.90 -52.73
C GLN A 91 -12.32 -51.78 -51.98
N GLU A 92 -11.27 -52.46 -52.46
CA GLU A 92 -9.92 -52.40 -51.87
C GLU A 92 -9.29 -51.02 -52.05
N ALA A 93 -9.26 -50.48 -53.27
CA ALA A 93 -8.75 -49.13 -53.54
C ALA A 93 -9.55 -48.04 -52.79
N LYS A 94 -10.87 -48.24 -52.61
CA LYS A 94 -11.69 -47.35 -51.78
C LYS A 94 -11.27 -47.41 -50.30
N ARG A 95 -11.11 -48.62 -49.73
CA ARG A 95 -10.68 -48.82 -48.34
C ARG A 95 -9.32 -48.16 -48.09
N GLU A 96 -8.35 -48.38 -48.99
CA GLU A 96 -7.02 -47.78 -48.88
C GLU A 96 -7.07 -46.26 -48.95
N ALA A 97 -7.85 -45.68 -49.87
CA ALA A 97 -8.03 -44.23 -49.95
C ALA A 97 -8.74 -43.64 -48.71
N GLU A 98 -9.68 -44.36 -48.10
CA GLU A 98 -10.32 -43.96 -46.83
C GLU A 98 -9.34 -44.03 -45.65
N GLU A 99 -8.52 -45.08 -45.56
CA GLU A 99 -7.47 -45.24 -44.54
C GLU A 99 -6.35 -44.17 -44.67
N GLU A 100 -5.84 -43.92 -45.88
CA GLU A 100 -4.86 -42.86 -46.13
C GLU A 100 -5.42 -41.47 -45.82
N SER A 101 -6.66 -41.19 -46.21
CA SER A 101 -7.34 -39.92 -45.93
C SER A 101 -7.46 -39.67 -44.42
N VAL A 102 -7.89 -40.67 -43.64
CA VAL A 102 -7.96 -40.59 -42.17
C VAL A 102 -6.58 -40.39 -41.56
N ALA A 103 -5.54 -41.08 -42.05
CA ALA A 103 -4.16 -40.90 -41.58
C ALA A 103 -3.63 -39.48 -41.87
N ILE A 104 -3.87 -38.94 -43.07
CA ILE A 104 -3.47 -37.58 -43.45
C ILE A 104 -4.20 -36.53 -42.60
N ILE A 105 -5.50 -36.68 -42.39
CA ILE A 105 -6.31 -35.77 -41.55
C ILE A 105 -5.82 -35.79 -40.10
N THR A 106 -5.57 -36.97 -39.54
CA THR A 106 -5.09 -37.14 -38.15
C THR A 106 -3.74 -36.48 -37.96
N LYS A 107 -2.76 -36.82 -38.81
CA LYS A 107 -1.41 -36.25 -38.80
C LYS A 107 -1.38 -34.73 -39.03
N SER A 108 -2.36 -34.20 -39.76
CA SER A 108 -2.52 -32.76 -39.97
C SER A 108 -3.09 -32.06 -38.72
N ARG A 109 -4.02 -32.69 -38.00
CA ARG A 109 -4.54 -32.19 -36.72
C ARG A 109 -3.47 -32.18 -35.63
N GLU A 110 -2.73 -33.28 -35.47
CA GLU A 110 -1.61 -33.39 -34.51
C GLU A 110 -0.58 -32.26 -34.72
N ARG A 111 -0.21 -32.01 -35.98
CA ARG A 111 0.70 -30.91 -36.35
C ARG A 111 0.11 -29.53 -36.08
N ALA A 112 -1.16 -29.31 -36.37
CA ALA A 112 -1.83 -28.04 -36.08
C ALA A 112 -1.89 -27.78 -34.57
N GLU A 113 -2.23 -28.80 -33.77
CA GLU A 113 -2.19 -28.71 -32.30
C GLU A 113 -0.79 -28.44 -31.76
N GLN A 114 0.25 -29.09 -32.31
CA GLN A 114 1.64 -28.81 -31.91
C GLN A 114 2.01 -27.33 -32.21
N VAL A 115 1.71 -26.85 -33.41
CA VAL A 115 1.99 -25.45 -33.80
C VAL A 115 1.25 -24.46 -32.92
N ILE A 116 -0.02 -24.73 -32.56
CA ILE A 116 -0.78 -23.91 -31.61
C ILE A 116 -0.10 -23.91 -30.23
N LYS A 117 0.18 -25.08 -29.65
CA LYS A 117 0.80 -25.21 -28.32
C LYS A 117 2.19 -24.54 -28.26
N GLU A 118 3.00 -24.66 -29.33
CA GLU A 118 4.27 -23.96 -29.44
C GLU A 118 4.11 -22.43 -29.59
N ALA A 119 3.12 -21.96 -30.35
CA ALA A 119 2.84 -20.54 -30.50
C ALA A 119 2.34 -19.91 -29.18
N GLU A 120 1.42 -20.57 -28.48
CA GLU A 120 0.93 -20.18 -27.16
C GLU A 120 2.07 -20.12 -26.13
N ALA A 121 2.92 -21.15 -26.06
CA ALA A 121 4.06 -21.18 -25.14
C ALA A 121 5.06 -20.05 -25.42
N ARG A 122 5.36 -19.76 -26.69
CA ARG A 122 6.24 -18.65 -27.09
C ARG A 122 5.62 -17.29 -26.77
N ALA A 123 4.35 -17.07 -27.13
CA ALA A 123 3.65 -15.82 -26.89
C ALA A 123 3.49 -15.53 -25.39
N LYS A 124 3.15 -16.54 -24.57
CA LYS A 124 3.12 -16.43 -23.12
C LYS A 124 4.50 -16.06 -22.56
N LYS A 125 5.55 -16.77 -22.96
CA LYS A 125 6.91 -16.49 -22.50
C LYS A 125 7.36 -15.08 -22.85
N GLU A 126 7.14 -14.65 -24.10
CA GLU A 126 7.52 -13.31 -24.57
C GLU A 126 6.76 -12.20 -23.82
N ALA A 127 5.47 -12.43 -23.51
CA ALA A 127 4.69 -11.52 -22.67
C ALA A 127 5.23 -11.47 -21.23
N GLU A 128 5.51 -12.61 -20.61
CA GLU A 128 6.09 -12.69 -19.25
C GLU A 128 7.47 -12.00 -19.17
N GLU A 129 8.36 -12.22 -20.14
CA GLU A 129 9.67 -11.57 -20.21
C GLU A 129 9.55 -10.05 -20.44
N LYS A 130 8.67 -9.60 -21.35
CA LYS A 130 8.41 -8.17 -21.59
C LYS A 130 7.82 -7.49 -20.37
N THR A 131 6.72 -8.00 -19.82
CA THR A 131 6.07 -7.45 -18.61
C THR A 131 7.04 -7.39 -17.44
N LYS A 132 7.87 -8.42 -17.24
CA LYS A 132 8.90 -8.39 -16.20
C LYS A 132 9.91 -7.26 -16.44
N SER A 133 10.46 -7.15 -17.65
CA SER A 133 11.46 -6.13 -17.97
C SER A 133 10.92 -4.70 -17.83
N GLU A 134 9.65 -4.48 -18.18
CA GLU A 134 8.99 -3.18 -18.07
C GLU A 134 8.66 -2.82 -16.62
N VAL A 135 8.23 -3.79 -15.80
CA VAL A 135 8.05 -3.59 -14.35
C VAL A 135 9.39 -3.30 -13.67
N GLU A 136 10.47 -4.00 -14.02
CA GLU A 136 11.82 -3.72 -13.52
C GLU A 136 12.31 -2.32 -13.94
N ARG A 137 12.02 -1.88 -15.17
CA ARG A 137 12.31 -0.53 -15.67
C ARG A 137 11.55 0.54 -14.88
N ILE A 138 10.23 0.42 -14.74
CA ILE A 138 9.37 1.38 -14.01
C ILE A 138 9.78 1.46 -12.53
N ILE A 139 10.08 0.32 -11.88
CA ILE A 139 10.55 0.30 -10.48
C ILE A 139 11.92 0.96 -10.33
N LYS A 140 12.80 0.87 -11.35
CA LYS A 140 14.09 1.58 -11.36
C LYS A 140 13.89 3.09 -11.50
N GLU A 141 13.14 3.52 -12.50
CA GLU A 141 12.89 4.94 -12.79
C GLU A 141 12.21 5.64 -11.60
N ALA A 142 11.16 5.05 -11.03
CA ALA A 142 10.49 5.59 -9.85
C ALA A 142 11.39 5.69 -8.61
N LYS A 143 12.43 4.85 -8.48
CA LYS A 143 13.44 4.96 -7.42
C LYS A 143 14.44 6.07 -7.70
N GLU A 144 14.85 6.24 -8.95
CA GLU A 144 15.77 7.31 -9.37
C GLU A 144 15.10 8.69 -9.24
N GLU A 145 13.84 8.84 -9.68
CA GLU A 145 13.03 10.05 -9.46
C GLU A 145 12.79 10.35 -7.97
N SER A 146 12.41 9.33 -7.18
CA SER A 146 12.19 9.49 -5.73
C SER A 146 13.46 9.94 -5.00
N ALA A 147 14.63 9.38 -5.36
CA ALA A 147 15.92 9.81 -4.84
C ALA A 147 16.26 11.25 -5.23
N GLU A 148 15.96 11.68 -6.47
CA GLU A 148 16.17 13.06 -6.92
C GLU A 148 15.24 14.05 -6.17
N ILE A 149 13.97 13.69 -5.96
CA ILE A 149 13.01 14.50 -5.19
C ILE A 149 13.48 14.67 -3.74
N ILE A 150 13.90 13.58 -3.08
CA ILE A 150 14.45 13.63 -1.72
C ILE A 150 15.71 14.50 -1.68
N ALA A 151 16.65 14.33 -2.62
CA ALA A 151 17.87 15.11 -2.68
C ALA A 151 17.61 16.63 -2.85
N LYS A 152 16.64 17.01 -3.71
CA LYS A 152 16.20 18.41 -3.88
C LYS A 152 15.59 18.97 -2.59
N ALA A 153 14.63 18.25 -1.99
CA ALA A 153 13.98 18.67 -0.76
C ALA A 153 14.96 18.83 0.41
N THR A 154 15.93 17.90 0.55
CA THR A 154 17.01 18.02 1.54
C THR A 154 17.93 19.21 1.24
N GLN A 155 18.28 19.48 -0.02
CA GLN A 155 19.08 20.65 -0.39
C GLN A 155 18.35 21.98 -0.09
N GLU A 156 17.05 22.04 -0.36
CA GLU A 156 16.22 23.22 -0.08
C GLU A 156 16.03 23.45 1.42
N ALA A 157 15.77 22.38 2.19
CA ALA A 157 15.71 22.44 3.65
C ALA A 157 17.05 22.94 4.25
N HIS A 158 18.20 22.50 3.74
CA HIS A 158 19.50 23.01 4.18
C HIS A 158 19.74 24.49 3.84
N LYS A 159 19.30 24.95 2.66
CA LYS A 159 19.36 26.39 2.31
C LYS A 159 18.50 27.23 3.25
N GLU A 160 17.28 26.77 3.54
CA GLU A 160 16.33 27.49 4.39
C GLU A 160 16.78 27.51 5.87
N VAL A 161 17.31 26.41 6.39
CA VAL A 161 17.96 26.39 7.72
C VAL A 161 19.14 27.36 7.76
N GLY A 162 19.97 27.41 6.70
CA GLY A 162 21.05 28.39 6.59
C GLY A 162 20.57 29.84 6.60
N ARG A 163 19.45 30.14 5.92
CA ARG A 163 18.80 31.46 5.93
C ARG A 163 18.31 31.83 7.33
N ILE A 164 17.61 30.93 8.00
CA ILE A 164 17.07 31.14 9.36
C ILE A 164 18.20 31.37 10.37
N ILE A 165 19.31 30.63 10.28
CA ILE A 165 20.49 30.84 11.14
C ILE A 165 21.09 32.23 10.91
N ALA A 166 21.34 32.61 9.65
CA ALA A 166 21.93 33.91 9.33
C ALA A 166 21.03 35.11 9.72
N GLU A 167 19.70 34.94 9.64
CA GLU A 167 18.74 35.95 10.13
C GLU A 167 18.75 36.03 11.66
N ALA A 168 18.78 34.90 12.37
CA ALA A 168 18.87 34.87 13.83
C ALA A 168 20.19 35.44 14.36
N GLU A 169 21.33 35.14 13.73
CA GLU A 169 22.64 35.72 14.07
C GLU A 169 22.63 37.25 13.92
N ASN A 170 22.07 37.75 12.81
CA ASN A 170 21.94 39.18 12.51
C ASN A 170 20.98 39.90 13.47
N ASP A 171 19.89 39.26 13.91
CA ASP A 171 19.00 39.85 14.92
C ASP A 171 19.58 39.80 16.34
N VAL A 172 20.37 38.78 16.68
CA VAL A 172 21.16 38.74 17.93
C VAL A 172 22.23 39.83 17.93
N GLU A 173 22.91 40.06 16.81
CA GLU A 173 23.90 41.15 16.66
C GLU A 173 23.25 42.52 16.88
N LYS A 174 22.15 42.84 16.17
CA LYS A 174 21.38 44.07 16.39
C LYS A 174 20.91 44.22 17.84
N MET A 175 20.49 43.13 18.49
CA MET A 175 20.03 43.17 19.88
C MET A 175 21.19 43.44 20.85
N ALA A 176 22.38 42.89 20.59
CA ALA A 176 23.59 43.16 21.36
C ALA A 176 24.10 44.61 21.16
N GLU A 177 24.06 45.14 19.93
CA GLU A 177 24.34 46.56 19.66
C GLU A 177 23.37 47.47 20.42
N LYS A 178 22.07 47.18 20.38
CA LYS A 178 21.06 47.94 21.11
C LYS A 178 21.30 47.91 22.63
N ILE A 179 21.47 46.73 23.21
CA ILE A 179 21.70 46.57 24.66
C ILE A 179 22.98 47.29 25.10
N THR A 180 24.06 47.20 24.32
CA THR A 180 25.31 47.90 24.65
C THR A 180 25.22 49.42 24.47
N ALA A 181 24.42 49.92 23.52
CA ALA A 181 24.11 51.34 23.39
C ALA A 181 23.26 51.86 24.55
N GLU A 182 22.21 51.14 24.95
CA GLU A 182 21.35 51.47 26.10
C GLU A 182 22.14 51.46 27.41
N ALA A 183 22.98 50.43 27.64
CA ALA A 183 23.85 50.34 28.81
C ALA A 183 24.90 51.48 28.88
N ARG A 184 25.46 51.89 27.74
CA ARG A 184 26.36 53.07 27.66
C ARG A 184 25.62 54.36 28.00
N ALA A 185 24.43 54.56 27.44
CA ALA A 185 23.61 55.75 27.70
C ALA A 185 23.20 55.85 29.18
N GLU A 186 22.88 54.73 29.84
CA GLU A 186 22.55 54.72 31.26
C GLU A 186 23.79 54.89 32.15
N ALA A 187 24.94 54.31 31.79
CA ALA A 187 26.21 54.59 32.46
C ALA A 187 26.59 56.07 32.37
N GLU A 188 26.38 56.73 31.23
CA GLU A 188 26.56 58.18 31.07
C GLU A 188 25.61 59.01 31.94
N ARG A 189 24.32 58.63 32.05
CA ARG A 189 23.34 59.30 32.92
C ARG A 189 23.76 59.19 34.39
N SER A 190 24.13 57.99 34.83
CA SER A 190 24.63 57.73 36.18
C SER A 190 25.93 58.50 36.47
N ALA A 191 26.86 58.57 35.51
CA ALA A 191 28.07 59.38 35.61
C ALA A 191 27.79 60.89 35.70
N LYS A 192 26.77 61.41 34.99
CA LYS A 192 26.34 62.81 35.10
C LYS A 192 25.72 63.09 36.47
N ALA A 193 24.76 62.27 36.89
CA ALA A 193 24.09 62.40 38.19
C ALA A 193 25.05 62.30 39.40
N THR A 194 26.02 61.38 39.36
CA THR A 194 27.05 61.27 40.42
C THR A 194 28.00 62.46 40.45
N ASN A 195 28.35 63.04 39.30
CA ASN A 195 29.13 64.28 39.24
C ASN A 195 28.33 65.50 39.74
N GLU A 196 27.03 65.62 39.43
CA GLU A 196 26.15 66.67 39.95
C GLU A 196 25.98 66.58 41.47
N LEU A 197 25.72 65.37 41.99
CA LEU A 197 25.68 65.11 43.44
C LEU A 197 27.01 65.46 44.12
N ARG A 198 28.14 65.12 43.48
CA ARG A 198 29.48 65.45 43.98
C ARG A 198 29.72 66.96 44.00
N GLN A 199 29.42 67.68 42.93
CA GLN A 199 29.55 69.15 42.88
C GLN A 199 28.70 69.83 43.95
N LYS A 200 27.46 69.35 44.15
CA LYS A 200 26.58 69.84 45.21
C LYS A 200 27.18 69.56 46.60
N ALA A 201 27.69 68.36 46.85
CA ALA A 201 28.34 68.01 48.11
C ALA A 201 29.60 68.86 48.35
N GLU A 202 30.44 69.08 47.34
CA GLU A 202 31.63 69.95 47.42
C GLU A 202 31.23 71.41 47.73
N TYR A 203 30.15 71.92 47.12
CA TYR A 203 29.58 73.24 47.44
C TYR A 203 29.04 73.32 48.87
N ASP A 204 28.24 72.35 49.32
CA ASP A 204 27.66 72.34 50.66
C ASP A 204 28.75 72.14 51.74
N ILE A 205 29.81 71.38 51.46
CA ILE A 205 31.01 71.27 52.31
C ILE A 205 31.76 72.61 52.35
N ALA A 206 32.00 73.27 51.22
CA ALA A 206 32.67 74.58 51.19
C ALA A 206 31.88 75.64 51.97
N LYS A 207 30.56 75.69 51.77
CA LYS A 207 29.63 76.56 52.49
C LYS A 207 29.58 76.27 53.99
N THR A 208 29.65 75.00 54.38
CA THR A 208 29.71 74.59 55.79
C THR A 208 31.05 74.96 56.42
N LYS A 209 32.16 74.75 55.71
CA LYS A 209 33.51 75.16 56.14
C LYS A 209 33.61 76.67 56.32
N GLU A 210 32.99 77.46 55.45
CA GLU A 210 32.91 78.92 55.58
C GLU A 210 32.06 79.35 56.79
N ARG A 211 30.92 78.70 57.05
CA ARG A 211 30.14 78.95 58.28
C ARG A 211 30.89 78.55 59.55
N ILE A 212 31.67 77.47 59.52
CA ILE A 212 32.56 77.07 60.62
C ILE A 212 33.67 78.10 60.82
N ARG A 213 34.27 78.61 59.73
CA ARG A 213 35.25 79.70 59.79
C ARG A 213 34.67 80.95 60.45
N GLN A 214 33.54 81.45 59.95
CA GLN A 214 32.86 82.64 60.49
C GLN A 214 32.45 82.44 61.95
N GLY A 215 31.97 81.25 62.32
CA GLY A 215 31.69 80.89 63.71
C GLY A 215 32.95 80.85 64.58
N THR A 216 34.08 80.39 64.04
CA THR A 216 35.37 80.35 64.74
C THR A 216 35.95 81.76 64.93
N GLU A 217 35.87 82.62 63.91
CA GLU A 217 36.24 84.04 63.99
C GLU A 217 35.36 84.79 65.00
N ALA A 218 34.04 84.53 65.03
CA ALA A 218 33.13 85.06 66.05
C ALA A 218 33.42 84.53 67.46
N ILE A 219 33.84 83.27 67.62
CA ILE A 219 34.29 82.71 68.91
C ILE A 219 35.61 83.34 69.34
N ILE A 220 36.55 83.59 68.43
CA ILE A 220 37.81 84.30 68.71
C ILE A 220 37.52 85.74 69.15
N GLU A 221 36.65 86.47 68.44
CA GLU A 221 36.20 87.80 68.87
C GLU A 221 35.51 87.76 70.23
N ALA A 222 34.60 86.81 70.47
CA ALA A 222 33.92 86.66 71.75
C ALA A 222 34.91 86.34 72.88
N THR A 223 35.94 85.52 72.60
CA THR A 223 37.01 85.20 73.54
C THR A 223 37.88 86.43 73.82
N GLN A 224 38.31 87.18 72.80
CA GLN A 224 39.06 88.42 72.98
C GLN A 224 38.25 89.51 73.72
N ARG A 225 36.93 89.59 73.48
CA ARG A 225 36.03 90.46 74.25
C ARG A 225 35.89 89.96 75.69
N ALA A 226 35.82 88.65 75.93
CA ALA A 226 35.81 88.08 77.28
C ALA A 226 37.14 88.31 78.01
N GLU A 227 38.29 88.12 77.36
CA GLU A 227 39.63 88.44 77.88
C GLU A 227 39.78 89.94 78.16
N LYS A 228 39.20 90.80 77.31
CA LYS A 228 39.13 92.25 77.56
C LYS A 228 38.26 92.56 78.78
N ILE A 229 37.06 91.99 78.89
CA ILE A 229 36.18 92.17 80.05
C ILE A 229 36.83 91.60 81.33
N VAL A 230 37.52 90.46 81.24
CA VAL A 230 38.23 89.83 82.36
C VAL A 230 39.46 90.64 82.76
N SER A 231 40.18 91.27 81.82
CA SER A 231 41.31 92.16 82.14
C SER A 231 40.84 93.53 82.64
N GLU A 232 39.74 94.09 82.12
CA GLU A 232 39.10 95.29 82.68
C GLU A 232 38.53 95.01 84.08
N ALA A 233 37.90 93.85 84.30
CA ALA A 233 37.42 93.41 85.61
C ALA A 233 38.58 93.08 86.57
N ARG A 234 39.66 92.47 86.10
CA ARG A 234 40.87 92.20 86.91
C ARG A 234 41.62 93.47 87.26
N ASN A 235 41.68 94.45 86.36
CA ASN A 235 42.22 95.78 86.64
C ASN A 235 41.33 96.53 87.62
N LYS A 236 40.00 96.46 87.50
CA LYS A 236 39.06 97.01 88.50
C LYS A 236 39.20 96.32 89.86
N VAL A 237 39.22 94.99 89.91
CA VAL A 237 39.40 94.22 91.15
C VAL A 237 40.77 94.50 91.76
N GLN A 238 41.81 94.70 90.95
CA GLN A 238 43.12 95.10 91.45
C GLN A 238 43.14 96.56 91.95
N GLN A 239 42.44 97.47 91.27
CA GLN A 239 42.28 98.87 91.70
C GLN A 239 41.45 98.97 92.99
N GLU A 240 40.36 98.20 93.10
CA GLU A 240 39.56 98.03 94.32
C GLU A 240 40.33 97.26 95.40
N LEU A 241 41.31 96.41 95.05
CA LEU A 241 42.27 95.81 96.01
C LEU A 241 43.35 96.79 96.45
N GLU A 242 43.77 97.73 95.61
CA GLU A 242 44.72 98.80 95.97
C GLU A 242 44.03 99.86 96.83
N GLU A 243 42.77 100.21 96.53
CA GLU A 243 41.90 101.01 97.41
C GLU A 243 41.56 100.25 98.70
N SER A 244 41.22 98.96 98.63
CA SER A 244 40.99 98.14 99.83
C SER A 244 42.26 97.95 100.65
N ALA A 245 43.44 97.82 100.04
CA ALA A 245 44.71 97.75 100.77
C ALA A 245 45.03 99.08 101.47
N ARG A 246 44.68 100.20 100.84
CA ARG A 246 44.78 101.54 101.42
C ARG A 246 43.83 101.69 102.63
N VAL A 247 42.56 101.32 102.47
CA VAL A 247 41.56 101.28 103.54
C VAL A 247 41.95 100.29 104.64
N ILE A 248 42.46 99.11 104.31
CA ILE A 248 42.97 98.12 105.28
C ILE A 248 44.21 98.66 106.02
N THR A 249 45.01 99.53 105.40
CA THR A 249 46.13 100.19 106.09
C THR A 249 45.63 101.24 107.11
N GLU A 250 44.65 102.07 106.74
CA GLU A 250 44.00 103.03 107.64
C GLU A 250 43.21 102.33 108.76
N VAL A 251 42.48 101.26 108.43
CA VAL A 251 41.75 100.41 109.37
C VAL A 251 42.71 99.62 110.28
N LYS A 252 43.87 99.18 109.78
CA LYS A 252 44.89 98.55 110.64
C LYS A 252 45.46 99.55 111.64
N GLN A 253 45.81 100.77 111.23
CA GLN A 253 46.23 101.83 112.17
C GLN A 253 45.13 102.21 113.17
N SER A 254 43.86 101.98 112.83
CA SER A 254 42.72 102.21 113.73
C SER A 254 42.45 101.01 114.67
N LEU A 255 42.68 99.77 114.22
CA LEU A 255 42.46 98.55 115.01
C LEU A 255 43.61 98.25 115.99
N GLU A 256 44.85 98.65 115.67
CA GLU A 256 45.97 98.66 116.63
C GLU A 256 45.76 99.67 117.78
N GLN A 257 44.67 100.46 117.78
CA GLN A 257 44.21 101.29 118.91
C GLN A 257 42.97 100.75 119.63
N ILE A 258 42.38 99.65 119.15
CA ILE A 258 41.08 99.13 119.64
C ILE A 258 41.19 97.70 120.19
N ILE A 259 42.06 96.85 119.63
CA ILE A 259 42.26 95.46 120.09
C ILE A 259 43.41 95.37 121.12
N ASP A 260 43.43 96.33 122.04
CA ASP A 260 44.02 96.18 123.39
C ASP A 260 42.91 95.80 124.42
N ALA A 261 41.72 95.48 123.91
CA ALA A 261 40.53 95.07 124.66
C ALA A 261 39.81 93.88 123.99
N THR A 262 39.30 92.97 124.83
CA THR A 262 38.42 91.83 124.52
C THR A 262 38.97 90.72 123.61
N GLU A 263 39.57 89.70 124.25
CA GLU A 263 39.44 88.30 123.81
C GLU A 263 37.98 87.82 124.01
N TYR A 264 37.42 86.99 123.10
CA TYR A 264 36.67 85.73 123.35
C TYR A 264 36.01 85.13 122.07
N GLU A 265 36.01 83.79 121.97
CA GLU A 265 35.06 82.79 121.36
C GLU A 265 34.07 83.18 120.21
N ALA A 266 33.63 82.33 119.25
CA ALA A 266 33.73 80.88 118.95
C ALA A 266 33.59 80.66 117.39
N LYS A 267 34.11 79.60 116.72
CA LYS A 267 33.56 78.23 116.45
C LYS A 267 32.07 78.17 116.04
N GLU A 268 31.60 77.38 115.04
CA GLU A 268 32.22 76.43 114.06
C GLU A 268 31.39 76.45 112.73
N GLU A 269 31.15 75.48 111.81
CA GLU A 269 31.38 74.02 111.69
C GLU A 269 31.42 73.53 110.18
N LEU A 270 31.15 72.24 109.93
CA LEU A 270 31.18 71.41 108.68
C LEU A 270 29.84 71.50 107.86
N GLU A 271 29.47 70.83 106.74
CA GLU A 271 29.96 69.76 105.81
C GLU A 271 29.03 69.74 104.51
N ASN A 272 28.92 68.84 103.50
CA ASN A 272 29.55 67.59 102.98
C ASN A 272 29.21 67.30 101.46
N GLN A 273 29.76 66.21 100.86
CA GLN A 273 29.34 65.26 99.75
C GLN A 273 28.30 65.61 98.62
N GLY A 274 28.21 64.94 97.45
CA GLY A 274 28.85 63.74 96.84
C GLY A 274 28.28 63.37 95.42
N GLU A 275 28.75 62.28 94.77
CA GLU A 275 28.39 61.80 93.38
C GLU A 275 27.29 60.67 93.35
N PRO A 276 27.12 59.70 92.38
CA PRO A 276 27.50 59.52 90.94
C PRO A 276 26.40 58.84 90.00
N VAL A 277 26.80 58.36 88.79
CA VAL A 277 26.26 57.21 87.95
C VAL A 277 25.34 57.45 86.70
N VAL A 278 25.46 56.53 85.72
CA VAL A 278 24.91 56.35 84.32
C VAL A 278 23.69 55.34 84.28
N PRO A 279 23.18 54.70 83.17
CA PRO A 279 23.14 54.89 81.69
C PRO A 279 21.70 54.68 81.06
N THR A 280 21.52 54.37 79.75
CA THR A 280 20.57 53.37 79.10
C THR A 280 20.50 53.51 77.54
N ALA A 281 19.86 52.59 76.77
CA ALA A 281 20.09 52.30 75.32
C ALA A 281 18.86 51.74 74.50
N VAL A 282 19.07 51.38 73.20
CA VAL A 282 18.20 50.66 72.18
C VAL A 282 16.84 51.32 71.77
N THR A 283 16.11 51.00 70.67
CA THR A 283 16.12 50.05 69.50
C THR A 283 16.00 50.81 68.14
N ALA A 284 16.00 50.30 66.88
CA ALA A 284 16.13 48.99 66.17
C ALA A 284 14.90 48.44 65.37
N GLU A 285 15.18 47.87 64.16
CA GLU A 285 14.40 46.96 63.26
C GLU A 285 13.17 47.45 62.42
N GLU A 286 12.52 46.50 61.68
CA GLU A 286 12.60 46.39 60.20
C GLU A 286 11.40 45.62 59.54
N ARG A 287 10.90 46.11 58.38
CA ARG A 287 10.34 45.46 57.13
C ARG A 287 9.26 44.33 57.14
N ALA A 288 8.64 44.16 55.95
CA ALA A 288 7.72 43.10 55.44
C ALA A 288 6.26 43.12 55.99
N GLU A 289 5.16 42.85 55.24
CA GLU A 289 4.85 42.23 53.92
C GLU A 289 4.56 40.71 53.91
N THR A 290 3.32 40.32 53.51
CA THR A 290 2.89 39.17 52.64
C THR A 290 1.33 39.02 52.71
N ALA A 291 0.69 38.30 51.77
CA ALA A 291 -0.77 38.24 51.56
C ALA A 291 -1.42 36.83 51.74
N GLU A 292 -2.75 36.75 51.68
CA GLU A 292 -3.57 35.52 51.77
C GLU A 292 -4.06 34.97 50.39
N PRO A 293 -4.38 33.67 50.26
CA PRO A 293 -4.81 33.02 49.00
C PRO A 293 -6.32 32.76 48.85
N MET A 294 -6.76 32.39 47.63
CA MET A 294 -8.15 32.05 47.27
C MET A 294 -8.46 30.53 47.31
N PRO A 295 -9.75 30.12 47.44
CA PRO A 295 -10.20 28.72 47.41
C PRO A 295 -10.46 28.17 45.98
N PRO A 296 -10.58 26.83 45.81
CA PRO A 296 -10.67 26.18 44.51
C PRO A 296 -12.10 26.06 43.94
N VAL A 297 -12.19 26.00 42.60
CA VAL A 297 -13.42 25.72 41.83
C VAL A 297 -13.52 24.21 41.51
N LYS A 298 -14.75 23.69 41.45
CA LYS A 298 -15.07 22.37 40.87
C LYS A 298 -15.85 22.59 39.58
N ASP A 299 -15.55 21.84 38.53
CA ASP A 299 -16.36 21.80 37.31
C ASP A 299 -17.10 20.48 37.15
N ASN A 300 -18.30 20.58 36.57
CA ASN A 300 -19.18 19.44 36.32
C ASN A 300 -18.90 18.85 34.93
N PHE A 301 -18.74 17.53 34.85
CA PHE A 301 -18.88 16.84 33.56
C PHE A 301 -20.37 16.69 33.23
N ILE A 302 -20.80 17.42 32.20
CA ILE A 302 -22.09 17.21 31.55
C ILE A 302 -21.88 16.12 30.48
N SER A 303 -22.47 14.95 30.67
CA SER A 303 -22.51 13.93 29.62
C SER A 303 -23.43 14.40 28.50
N PRO A 304 -22.99 14.41 27.22
CA PRO A 304 -23.88 14.73 26.11
C PRO A 304 -24.92 13.62 25.92
N GLU A 305 -26.11 14.01 25.51
CA GLU A 305 -27.20 13.10 25.15
C GLU A 305 -26.93 12.56 23.73
N VAL A 306 -26.48 11.30 23.64
CA VAL A 306 -26.02 10.69 22.38
C VAL A 306 -27.21 10.09 21.61
N ASP A 307 -27.40 10.56 20.38
CA ASP A 307 -28.39 10.01 19.44
C ASP A 307 -27.87 8.70 18.81
N TYR A 308 -28.51 7.59 19.15
CA TYR A 308 -28.18 6.24 18.70
C TYR A 308 -28.90 5.82 17.41
N ASP A 309 -29.91 6.59 16.97
CA ASP A 309 -30.67 6.32 15.73
C ASP A 309 -30.04 7.02 14.52
N LYS A 310 -28.97 7.79 14.73
CA LYS A 310 -28.20 8.47 13.68
C LYS A 310 -27.64 7.48 12.64
N LEU A 311 -28.05 7.65 11.39
CA LEU A 311 -27.61 6.84 10.26
C LEU A 311 -26.35 7.42 9.61
N TYR A 312 -25.38 6.55 9.34
CA TYR A 312 -24.09 6.87 8.70
C TYR A 312 -24.05 6.31 7.27
N GLN A 313 -23.45 7.05 6.34
CA GLN A 313 -23.22 6.61 4.95
C GLN A 313 -21.90 7.22 4.42
N GLY A 314 -21.24 6.55 3.47
CA GLY A 314 -19.98 7.00 2.87
C GLY A 314 -18.74 6.50 3.62
N THR A 315 -17.61 7.18 3.42
CA THR A 315 -16.34 6.84 4.08
C THR A 315 -16.28 7.43 5.48
N LEU A 316 -15.95 6.62 6.49
CA LEU A 316 -15.84 7.02 7.88
C LEU A 316 -14.55 6.47 8.51
N GLU A 317 -13.95 7.23 9.42
CA GLU A 317 -12.81 6.77 10.22
C GLU A 317 -13.30 6.25 11.58
N LEU A 318 -12.80 5.07 11.97
CA LEU A 318 -12.89 4.55 13.33
C LEU A 318 -11.52 4.75 14.00
N ASP A 319 -11.51 5.48 15.11
CA ASP A 319 -10.29 5.81 15.86
C ASP A 319 -10.26 5.00 17.17
N ILE A 320 -9.28 4.11 17.31
CA ILE A 320 -9.15 3.17 18.45
C ILE A 320 -8.00 3.65 19.35
N PRO A 321 -8.27 4.14 20.58
CA PRO A 321 -7.23 4.64 21.48
C PRO A 321 -6.44 3.48 22.11
N PRO A 322 -5.15 3.68 22.46
CA PRO A 322 -4.36 2.71 23.21
C PRO A 322 -4.82 2.60 24.68
N PRO A 323 -4.63 1.44 25.34
CA PRO A 323 -3.97 0.24 24.83
C PRO A 323 -4.87 -0.59 23.89
N VAL A 324 -4.34 -0.96 22.72
CA VAL A 324 -5.04 -1.81 21.75
C VAL A 324 -4.50 -3.23 21.86
N ASP A 325 -5.34 -4.16 22.31
CA ASP A 325 -5.05 -5.59 22.28
C ASP A 325 -5.25 -6.12 20.85
N SER A 326 -4.22 -6.74 20.28
CA SER A 326 -4.25 -7.24 18.90
C SER A 326 -5.23 -8.40 18.70
N LEU A 327 -5.60 -9.13 19.76
CA LEU A 327 -6.66 -10.13 19.71
C LEU A 327 -8.03 -9.47 19.54
N HIS A 328 -8.38 -8.53 20.41
CA HIS A 328 -9.66 -7.82 20.37
C HIS A 328 -9.79 -6.94 19.10
N LEU A 329 -8.68 -6.37 18.59
CA LEU A 329 -8.66 -5.70 17.28
C LEU A 329 -8.91 -6.68 16.13
N GLY A 330 -8.31 -7.87 16.16
CA GLY A 330 -8.56 -8.93 15.18
C GLY A 330 -10.02 -9.40 15.19
N GLU A 331 -10.63 -9.51 16.37
CA GLU A 331 -12.05 -9.82 16.52
C GLU A 331 -12.94 -8.67 16.01
N LEU A 332 -12.64 -7.40 16.30
CA LEU A 332 -13.37 -6.25 15.74
C LEU A 332 -13.35 -6.28 14.21
N LEU A 333 -12.17 -6.43 13.62
CA LEU A 333 -11.97 -6.48 12.17
C LEU A 333 -12.63 -7.70 11.51
N LYS A 334 -12.88 -8.78 12.26
CA LYS A 334 -13.70 -9.91 11.81
C LYS A 334 -15.18 -9.54 11.79
N HIS A 335 -15.74 -9.07 12.90
CA HIS A 335 -17.16 -8.71 12.99
C HIS A 335 -17.54 -7.60 11.99
N LEU A 336 -16.68 -6.61 11.77
CA LEU A 336 -16.87 -5.57 10.74
C LEU A 336 -16.97 -6.12 9.30
N ARG A 337 -16.42 -7.31 9.00
CA ARG A 337 -16.60 -7.97 7.68
C ARG A 337 -17.90 -8.76 7.57
N GLU A 338 -18.55 -9.04 8.69
CA GLU A 338 -19.80 -9.78 8.78
C GLU A 338 -21.03 -8.83 8.76
N VAL A 339 -20.80 -7.52 8.95
CA VAL A 339 -21.81 -6.46 8.79
C VAL A 339 -22.10 -6.23 7.29
N PRO A 340 -23.35 -6.37 6.82
CA PRO A 340 -23.70 -6.09 5.43
C PRO A 340 -23.54 -4.60 5.09
N ASN A 341 -23.28 -4.31 3.81
CA ASN A 341 -23.07 -2.95 3.26
C ASN A 341 -21.88 -2.15 3.83
N LEU A 342 -21.09 -2.73 4.74
CA LEU A 342 -19.87 -2.13 5.27
C LEU A 342 -18.63 -2.78 4.62
N GLN A 343 -17.68 -1.96 4.18
CA GLN A 343 -16.42 -2.40 3.57
C GLN A 343 -15.23 -1.80 4.32
N LEU A 344 -14.26 -2.64 4.71
CA LEU A 344 -13.00 -2.19 5.28
C LEU A 344 -12.05 -1.76 4.16
N LEU A 345 -11.69 -0.47 4.12
CA LEU A 345 -10.78 0.08 3.11
C LEU A 345 -9.31 0.02 3.57
N LEU A 346 -9.04 0.40 4.82
CA LEU A 346 -7.69 0.51 5.36
C LEU A 346 -7.68 0.23 6.86
N VAL A 347 -6.63 -0.45 7.32
CA VAL A 347 -6.23 -0.51 8.73
C VAL A 347 -4.82 0.08 8.79
N GLY A 348 -4.65 1.14 9.57
CA GLY A 348 -3.41 1.91 9.61
C GLY A 348 -3.01 2.33 11.03
N ASP A 349 -1.72 2.19 11.32
CA ASP A 349 -1.13 2.60 12.59
C ASP A 349 -0.93 4.11 12.63
N ALA A 350 -1.93 4.85 13.10
CA ALA A 350 -1.94 6.31 13.13
C ALA A 350 -1.01 6.86 14.23
N THR A 351 0.25 7.03 13.85
CA THR A 351 1.28 7.84 14.54
C THR A 351 1.45 7.55 16.04
N GLY A 352 1.36 6.26 16.41
CA GLY A 352 1.67 5.76 17.75
C GLY A 352 0.73 6.22 18.87
N LYS A 353 -0.39 6.88 18.54
CA LYS A 353 -1.36 7.42 19.51
C LYS A 353 -2.78 6.90 19.34
N LYS A 354 -3.11 6.26 18.21
CA LYS A 354 -4.35 5.52 17.98
C LYS A 354 -4.17 4.54 16.81
N THR A 355 -4.88 3.43 16.80
CA THR A 355 -5.04 2.61 15.58
C THR A 355 -6.25 3.14 14.82
N ARG A 356 -6.14 3.26 13.50
CA ARG A 356 -7.20 3.83 12.65
C ARG A 356 -7.70 2.78 11.67
N VAL A 357 -9.02 2.67 11.58
CA VAL A 357 -9.70 1.76 10.66
C VAL A 357 -10.66 2.58 9.80
N THR A 358 -10.38 2.66 8.50
CA THR A 358 -11.26 3.36 7.54
C THR A 358 -12.27 2.39 6.97
N VAL A 359 -13.55 2.70 7.14
CA VAL A 359 -14.68 1.93 6.61
C VAL A 359 -15.41 2.73 5.54
N PHE A 360 -16.07 2.04 4.62
CA PHE A 360 -17.01 2.61 3.65
C PHE A 360 -18.38 1.96 3.82
N ILE A 361 -19.42 2.78 3.89
CA ILE A 361 -20.79 2.39 4.18
C ILE A 361 -21.64 2.71 2.94
N GLY A 362 -22.14 1.66 2.27
CA GLY A 362 -22.89 1.82 1.02
C GLY A 362 -24.29 2.42 1.21
N GLU A 363 -25.00 1.99 2.25
CA GLU A 363 -26.40 2.37 2.54
C GLU A 363 -26.52 2.93 3.97
N PRO A 364 -27.36 3.95 4.25
CA PRO A 364 -27.45 4.57 5.57
C PRO A 364 -27.78 3.57 6.68
N MET A 365 -26.90 3.43 7.68
CA MET A 365 -27.05 2.45 8.76
C MET A 365 -26.66 2.99 10.16
N PRO A 366 -27.26 2.50 11.25
CA PRO A 366 -26.97 2.96 12.62
C PRO A 366 -25.68 2.34 13.16
N LEU A 367 -24.54 2.69 12.55
CA LEU A 367 -23.24 2.06 12.82
C LEU A 367 -22.82 2.19 14.29
N LEU A 368 -23.15 3.30 14.96
CA LEU A 368 -22.80 3.51 16.37
C LEU A 368 -23.42 2.43 17.28
N SER A 369 -24.69 2.08 17.04
CA SER A 369 -25.41 1.05 17.78
C SER A 369 -24.89 -0.36 17.44
N ILE A 370 -24.67 -0.63 16.15
CA ILE A 370 -24.06 -1.90 15.68
C ILE A 370 -22.68 -2.14 16.30
N LEU A 371 -21.87 -1.08 16.48
CA LEU A 371 -20.57 -1.16 17.15
C LEU A 371 -20.69 -1.51 18.63
N LYS A 372 -21.68 -0.98 19.37
CA LYS A 372 -21.86 -1.29 20.80
C LYS A 372 -22.32 -2.72 21.05
N ASP A 373 -23.08 -3.30 20.11
CA ASP A 373 -23.48 -4.71 20.17
C ASP A 373 -22.33 -5.70 19.84
N MET A 374 -21.18 -5.23 19.37
CA MET A 374 -20.05 -6.12 19.02
C MET A 374 -19.32 -6.66 20.28
N PRO A 375 -19.11 -7.99 20.41
CA PRO A 375 -18.44 -8.59 21.57
C PRO A 375 -17.09 -7.97 22.02
N PRO A 376 -16.15 -7.56 21.13
CA PRO A 376 -14.88 -6.97 21.56
C PRO A 376 -14.95 -5.48 21.95
N VAL A 377 -16.08 -4.80 21.73
CA VAL A 377 -16.25 -3.36 22.03
C VAL A 377 -16.71 -3.15 23.48
N THR A 378 -16.16 -2.15 24.15
CA THR A 378 -16.58 -1.65 25.47
C THR A 378 -17.52 -0.47 25.32
N ASP A 379 -17.16 0.49 24.46
CA ASP A 379 -17.98 1.66 24.15
C ASP A 379 -17.65 2.22 22.75
N ALA A 380 -18.57 2.99 22.19
CA ALA A 380 -18.40 3.70 20.93
C ALA A 380 -19.01 5.10 21.04
N VAL A 381 -18.26 6.13 20.65
CA VAL A 381 -18.65 7.54 20.82
C VAL A 381 -18.38 8.31 19.52
N GLU A 382 -19.35 9.09 19.07
CA GLU A 382 -19.16 9.98 17.92
C GLU A 382 -18.24 11.16 18.26
N GLN A 383 -17.30 11.46 17.36
CA GLN A 383 -16.53 12.70 17.30
C GLN A 383 -16.83 13.40 15.96
N GLU A 384 -16.40 14.66 15.79
CA GLU A 384 -16.82 15.53 14.67
C GLU A 384 -16.70 14.91 13.26
N ASN A 385 -15.70 14.04 13.03
CA ASN A 385 -15.45 13.37 11.73
C ASN A 385 -15.07 11.88 11.86
N SER A 386 -15.17 11.27 13.05
CA SER A 386 -14.81 9.87 13.30
C SER A 386 -15.61 9.27 14.44
N ILE A 387 -15.71 7.94 14.51
CA ILE A 387 -16.22 7.25 15.71
C ILE A 387 -15.04 6.75 16.53
N GLN A 388 -14.96 7.16 17.79
CA GLN A 388 -14.01 6.60 18.74
C GLN A 388 -14.54 5.25 19.24
N VAL A 389 -13.77 4.17 19.06
CA VAL A 389 -14.16 2.81 19.48
C VAL A 389 -13.22 2.34 20.57
N VAL A 390 -13.75 2.16 21.78
CA VAL A 390 -13.00 1.63 22.94
C VAL A 390 -13.18 0.12 22.96
N LEU A 391 -12.09 -0.63 22.86
CA LEU A 391 -12.11 -2.10 22.94
C LEU A 391 -11.98 -2.58 24.38
N LYS A 392 -12.38 -3.83 24.63
CA LYS A 392 -12.15 -4.52 25.91
C LYS A 392 -10.66 -4.80 26.07
N THR A 393 -10.11 -4.57 27.26
CA THR A 393 -8.71 -4.89 27.53
C THR A 393 -8.59 -6.30 28.10
N SER A 394 -7.43 -6.93 27.93
CA SER A 394 -7.15 -8.24 28.54
C SER A 394 -7.00 -8.19 30.07
N ALA A 395 -7.12 -7.01 30.70
CA ALA A 395 -7.15 -6.83 32.15
C ALA A 395 -8.57 -6.85 32.75
N ASP A 396 -9.63 -6.82 31.91
CA ASP A 396 -11.03 -6.77 32.34
C ASP A 396 -11.70 -8.16 32.44
N LYS A 397 -10.95 -9.20 32.84
CA LYS A 397 -11.39 -10.62 32.90
C LYS A 397 -11.13 -11.29 34.24
#